data_AF-A0A3B8J3A6-F1
#
_entry.id   AF-A0A3B8J3A6-F1
#
_cell.length_a   1.000
_cell.length_b   1.000
_cell.length_c   1.000
_cell.angle_alpha   90.00
_cell.angle_beta   90.00
_cell.angle_gamma   90.00
#
_symmetry.space_group_name_H-M   'P 1'
#
loop_
_entity.id
_entity.type
_entity.pdbx_description
1 polymer ?
#
loop_
_entity_poly.entity_id
_entity_poly.type
_entity_poly.pdbx_seq_one_letter_code
_entity_poly.pdbx_strand_id
1 'polypeptide(L)'
;MIIVLDEYIKYIVKKRGKNPIMLSGWMVVFAVSLHNLPEGFAVGAAFQTGAAVGLTLSIAILLHDIPEGMAMAIPLRIGKMKPVKAFVITLLSAVPMGVGAFAGAAFGSISEVFSAVCIGLAAGAMLYVSLGELINKSRSLYKGRIPLAGNLAGILAGALISFLG
;
A
#
# COMPACT_ATOMS: atom_id res chain seq x y z
N MET A 1 10.34 -5.98 -9.21
CA MET A 1 9.19 -6.88 -8.99
C MET A 1 7.87 -6.23 -9.40
N ILE A 2 7.47 -5.10 -8.80
CA ILE A 2 6.16 -4.47 -9.10
C ILE A 2 6.06 -3.94 -10.54
N ILE A 3 7.16 -3.45 -11.13
CA ILE A 3 7.20 -3.04 -12.55
C ILE A 3 6.95 -4.23 -13.49
N VAL A 4 7.51 -5.40 -13.20
CA VAL A 4 7.30 -6.62 -13.99
C VAL A 4 5.85 -7.11 -13.82
N LEU A 5 5.31 -7.01 -12.61
CA LEU A 5 3.92 -7.31 -12.32
C LEU A 5 2.98 -6.34 -13.07
N ASP A 6 3.35 -5.05 -13.12
CA ASP A 6 2.65 -4.00 -13.86
C ASP A 6 2.60 -4.29 -15.36
N GLU A 7 3.73 -4.64 -15.97
CA GLU A 7 3.81 -5.01 -17.38
C GLU A 7 3.03 -6.28 -17.68
N TYR A 8 3.14 -7.30 -16.82
CA TYR A 8 2.43 -8.57 -16.98
C TYR A 8 0.91 -8.39 -16.86
N ILE A 9 0.45 -7.59 -15.91
CA ILE A 9 -0.97 -7.26 -15.72
C ILE A 9 -1.48 -6.40 -16.88
N LYS A 10 -0.73 -5.39 -17.32
CA LYS A 10 -1.05 -4.59 -18.51
C LYS A 10 -1.16 -5.47 -19.76
N TYR A 11 -0.27 -6.44 -19.92
CA TYR A 11 -0.31 -7.40 -21.03
C TYR A 11 -1.59 -8.25 -21.02
N ILE A 12 -1.91 -8.91 -19.89
CA ILE A 12 -3.13 -9.74 -19.76
C ILE A 12 -4.39 -8.91 -19.99
N VAL A 13 -4.41 -7.67 -19.50
CA VAL A 13 -5.60 -6.82 -19.54
C VAL A 13 -5.78 -6.14 -20.90
N LYS A 14 -4.71 -5.71 -21.57
CA LYS A 14 -4.77 -5.24 -22.97
C LYS A 14 -5.34 -6.32 -23.89
N LYS A 15 -5.00 -7.58 -23.63
CA LYS A 15 -5.57 -8.75 -24.33
C LYS A 15 -7.06 -9.00 -24.02
N ARG A 16 -7.57 -8.53 -22.87
CA ARG A 16 -8.97 -8.73 -22.41
C ARG A 16 -9.88 -7.50 -22.56
N GLY A 17 -9.39 -6.37 -23.10
CA GLY A 17 -10.19 -5.18 -23.37
C GLY A 17 -10.83 -4.51 -22.14
N LYS A 18 -10.21 -4.59 -20.95
CA LYS A 18 -10.82 -4.02 -19.72
C LYS A 18 -10.56 -2.53 -19.55
N ASN A 19 -11.45 -1.87 -18.80
CA ASN A 19 -11.41 -0.44 -18.49
C ASN A 19 -10.08 -0.04 -17.80
N PRO A 20 -9.35 0.97 -18.32
CA PRO A 20 -8.06 1.40 -17.76
C PRO A 20 -8.15 1.90 -16.31
N ILE A 21 -9.30 2.41 -15.88
CA ILE A 21 -9.52 2.83 -14.48
C ILE A 21 -9.58 1.61 -13.55
N MET A 22 -10.23 0.53 -13.99
CA MET A 22 -10.28 -0.71 -13.22
C MET A 22 -8.90 -1.38 -13.15
N LEU A 23 -8.08 -1.22 -14.19
CA LEU A 23 -6.70 -1.71 -14.22
C LEU A 23 -5.88 -1.07 -13.11
N SER A 24 -5.91 0.26 -13.00
CA SER A 24 -5.28 1.00 -11.91
C SER A 24 -5.66 0.46 -10.54
N GLY A 25 -6.95 0.19 -10.32
CA GLY A 25 -7.42 -0.38 -9.04
C GLY A 25 -6.81 -1.73 -8.73
N TRP A 26 -6.69 -2.63 -9.71
CA TRP A 26 -6.00 -3.91 -9.51
C TRP A 26 -4.51 -3.73 -9.25
N MET A 27 -3.86 -2.77 -9.91
CA MET A 27 -2.43 -2.51 -9.70
C MET A 27 -2.14 -2.04 -8.28
N VAL A 28 -2.95 -1.10 -7.78
CA VAL A 28 -2.88 -0.67 -6.38
C VAL A 28 -3.14 -1.84 -5.45
N VAL A 29 -4.15 -2.69 -5.70
CA VAL A 29 -4.42 -3.89 -4.89
C VAL A 29 -3.20 -4.81 -4.78
N PHE A 30 -2.56 -5.15 -5.90
CA PHE A 30 -1.41 -6.06 -5.85
C PHE A 30 -0.20 -5.42 -5.18
N ALA A 31 0.06 -4.14 -5.46
CA ALA A 31 1.21 -3.46 -4.89
C ALA A 31 1.06 -3.22 -3.38
N VAL A 32 -0.12 -2.80 -2.92
CA VAL A 32 -0.44 -2.68 -1.48
C VAL A 32 -0.37 -4.06 -0.81
N SER A 33 -0.90 -5.12 -1.43
CA SER A 33 -0.80 -6.48 -0.87
C SER A 33 0.65 -6.91 -0.62
N LEU A 34 1.58 -6.51 -1.50
CA LEU A 34 3.01 -6.82 -1.34
C LEU A 34 3.69 -5.97 -0.28
N HIS A 35 3.25 -4.72 -0.08
CA HIS A 35 3.75 -3.82 0.94
C HIS A 35 3.27 -4.19 2.35
N ASN A 36 2.02 -4.67 2.44
CA ASN A 36 1.39 -5.14 3.66
C ASN A 36 2.19 -6.24 4.37
N LEU A 37 2.93 -7.06 3.63
CA LEU A 37 3.73 -8.15 4.22
C LEU A 37 4.88 -7.62 5.11
N PRO A 38 5.80 -6.76 4.62
CA PRO A 38 6.78 -6.05 5.46
C PRO A 38 6.17 -5.29 6.63
N GLU A 39 5.05 -4.58 6.44
CA GLU A 39 4.40 -3.83 7.52
C GLU A 39 3.87 -4.73 8.62
N GLY A 40 3.19 -5.81 8.23
CA GLY A 40 2.78 -6.86 9.16
C GLY A 40 3.97 -7.37 9.96
N PHE A 41 5.08 -7.70 9.28
CA PHE A 41 6.30 -8.16 9.96
C PHE A 41 6.80 -7.14 11.00
N ALA A 42 6.80 -5.85 10.67
CA ALA A 42 7.17 -4.79 11.60
C ALA A 42 6.25 -4.75 12.84
N VAL A 43 4.93 -4.91 12.68
CA VAL A 43 3.98 -5.02 13.79
C VAL A 43 4.32 -6.21 14.69
N GLY A 44 4.49 -7.39 14.10
CA GLY A 44 4.80 -8.61 14.85
C GLY A 44 6.12 -8.51 15.62
N ALA A 45 7.15 -7.95 14.98
CA ALA A 45 8.45 -7.74 15.60
C ALA A 45 8.39 -6.70 16.74
N ALA A 46 7.62 -5.62 16.58
CA ALA A 46 7.44 -4.60 17.61
C ALA A 46 6.80 -5.16 18.90
N PHE A 47 5.91 -6.15 18.79
CA PHE A 47 5.38 -6.84 19.96
C PHE A 47 6.41 -7.69 20.72
N GLN A 48 7.49 -8.13 20.07
CA GLN A 48 8.62 -8.77 20.77
C GLN A 48 9.43 -7.77 21.60
N THR A 49 9.54 -6.51 21.14
CA THR A 49 10.21 -5.44 21.89
C THR A 49 9.38 -4.99 23.09
N GLY A 50 8.06 -5.01 22.98
CA GLY A 50 7.15 -4.78 24.10
C GLY A 50 5.74 -4.42 23.66
N ALA A 51 4.76 -4.74 24.51
CA ALA A 51 3.33 -4.55 24.19
C ALA A 51 2.97 -3.08 23.90
N ALA A 52 3.57 -2.12 24.61
CA ALA A 52 3.33 -0.69 24.37
C ALA A 52 3.83 -0.25 22.98
N VAL A 53 5.00 -0.72 22.55
CA VAL A 53 5.58 -0.42 21.24
C VAL A 53 4.75 -1.06 20.14
N GLY A 54 4.42 -2.35 20.28
CA GLY A 54 3.56 -3.07 19.34
C GLY A 54 2.18 -2.42 19.18
N LEU A 55 1.53 -2.03 20.28
CA LEU A 55 0.22 -1.36 20.23
C LEU A 55 0.30 0.00 19.54
N THR A 56 1.34 0.79 19.85
CA THR A 56 1.55 2.12 19.24
C THR A 56 1.73 1.99 17.73
N LEU A 57 2.57 1.05 17.29
CA LEU A 57 2.81 0.80 15.87
C LEU A 57 1.56 0.27 15.16
N SER A 58 0.81 -0.63 15.81
CA SER A 58 -0.44 -1.18 15.25
C SER A 58 -1.49 -0.10 15.02
N ILE A 59 -1.64 0.83 15.97
CA ILE A 59 -2.58 1.95 15.82
C ILE A 59 -2.13 2.89 14.70
N ALA A 60 -0.82 3.16 14.60
CA ALA A 60 -0.28 4.00 13.52
C ALA A 60 -0.56 3.38 12.14
N ILE A 61 -0.33 2.08 11.97
CA ILE A 61 -0.59 1.35 10.73
C ILE A 61 -2.08 1.31 10.41
N LEU A 62 -2.92 0.99 11.40
CA LEU A 62 -4.38 1.01 11.24
C LEU A 62 -4.88 2.34 10.67
N LEU A 63 -4.32 3.47 11.12
CA LEU A 63 -4.75 4.79 10.68
C LEU A 63 -4.35 5.09 9.23
N HIS A 64 -3.19 4.64 8.75
CA HIS A 64 -2.79 4.86 7.36
C HIS A 64 -3.42 3.84 6.39
N ASP A 65 -3.80 2.66 6.87
CA ASP A 65 -4.45 1.62 6.08
C ASP A 65 -5.83 2.04 5.57
N ILE A 66 -6.51 2.94 6.30
CA ILE A 66 -7.81 3.47 5.90
C ILE A 66 -7.68 4.21 4.54
N PRO A 67 -6.79 5.21 4.39
CA PRO A 67 -6.46 5.81 3.10
C PRO A 67 -6.07 4.81 2.01
N GLU A 68 -5.23 3.81 2.31
CA GLU A 68 -4.79 2.82 1.33
C GLU A 68 -5.96 1.94 0.83
N GLY A 69 -6.80 1.51 1.76
CA GLY A 69 -8.06 0.82 1.51
C GLY A 69 -8.93 1.58 0.50
N MET A 70 -9.11 2.88 0.74
CA MET A 70 -9.85 3.78 -0.15
C MET A 70 -9.17 3.91 -1.52
N ALA A 71 -7.85 4.04 -1.56
CA ALA A 71 -7.07 4.17 -2.79
C ALA A 71 -7.20 2.93 -3.71
N MET A 72 -7.39 1.74 -3.14
CA MET A 72 -7.73 0.52 -3.88
C MET A 72 -9.19 0.47 -4.32
N ALA A 73 -10.13 0.74 -3.40
CA ALA A 73 -11.55 0.53 -3.64
C ALA A 73 -12.16 1.52 -4.66
N ILE A 74 -11.76 2.79 -4.62
CA ILE A 74 -12.29 3.86 -5.48
C ILE A 74 -12.12 3.55 -6.98
N PRO A 75 -10.90 3.28 -7.51
CA PRO A 75 -10.72 2.97 -8.93
C PRO A 75 -11.42 1.66 -9.35
N LEU A 76 -11.53 0.64 -8.47
CA LEU A 76 -12.32 -0.56 -8.75
C LEU A 76 -13.81 -0.23 -8.93
N ARG A 77 -14.36 0.65 -8.08
CA ARG A 77 -15.75 1.10 -8.14
C ARG A 77 -16.05 1.94 -9.37
N ILE A 78 -15.19 2.90 -9.70
CA ILE A 78 -15.29 3.71 -10.93
C ILE A 78 -15.15 2.79 -12.16
N GLY A 79 -14.36 1.73 -12.04
CA GLY A 79 -14.26 0.61 -12.99
C GLY A 79 -15.52 -0.26 -13.13
N LYS A 80 -16.65 0.12 -12.52
CA LYS A 80 -17.95 -0.58 -12.50
C LYS A 80 -17.96 -1.93 -11.73
N MET A 81 -16.97 -2.20 -10.87
CA MET A 81 -17.01 -3.37 -9.98
C MET A 81 -18.06 -3.17 -8.88
N LYS A 82 -18.88 -4.18 -8.53
CA LYS A 82 -19.89 -4.09 -7.46
C LYS A 82 -19.28 -3.69 -6.10
N PRO A 83 -19.99 -2.90 -5.25
CA PRO A 83 -19.50 -2.43 -3.95
C PRO A 83 -18.93 -3.54 -3.05
N VAL A 84 -19.73 -4.57 -2.81
CA VAL A 84 -19.35 -5.70 -1.95
C VAL A 84 -18.10 -6.40 -2.48
N LYS A 85 -18.00 -6.56 -3.81
CA LYS A 85 -16.83 -7.19 -4.42
C LYS A 85 -15.56 -6.36 -4.25
N ALA A 86 -15.65 -5.03 -4.45
CA ALA A 86 -14.52 -4.14 -4.24
C ALA A 86 -14.07 -4.15 -2.78
N PHE A 87 -15.02 -4.10 -1.83
CA PHE A 87 -14.74 -4.20 -0.40
C PHE A 87 -14.03 -5.52 -0.04
N VAL A 88 -14.55 -6.66 -0.50
CA VAL A 88 -13.93 -7.97 -0.23
C VAL A 88 -12.52 -8.05 -0.81
N ILE A 89 -12.28 -7.53 -2.02
CA ILE A 89 -10.94 -7.50 -2.61
C ILE A 89 -9.97 -6.67 -1.76
N THR A 90 -10.40 -5.47 -1.32
CA THR A 90 -9.62 -4.60 -0.43
C THR A 90 -9.37 -5.25 0.94
N LEU A 91 -10.33 -6.02 1.45
CA LEU A 91 -10.13 -6.77 2.70
C LEU A 91 -9.12 -7.91 2.52
N LEU A 92 -9.21 -8.64 1.41
CA LEU A 92 -8.30 -9.74 1.11
C LEU A 92 -6.86 -9.27 0.83
N SER A 93 -6.65 -8.02 0.37
CA SER A 93 -5.31 -7.47 0.24
C SER A 93 -4.60 -7.24 1.58
N ALA A 94 -5.32 -7.28 2.71
CA ALA A 94 -4.72 -7.21 4.04
C ALA A 94 -4.21 -8.57 4.57
N VAL A 95 -4.54 -9.69 3.91
CA VAL A 95 -4.08 -11.04 4.34
C VAL A 95 -2.55 -11.13 4.48
N PRO A 96 -1.74 -10.60 3.55
CA PRO A 96 -0.28 -10.60 3.69
C PRO A 96 0.21 -9.88 4.96
N MET A 97 -0.51 -8.86 5.45
CA MET A 97 -0.18 -8.19 6.72
C MET A 97 -0.32 -9.14 7.91
N GLY A 98 -1.41 -9.90 7.97
CA GLY A 98 -1.58 -10.91 9.03
C GLY A 98 -0.49 -11.99 9.00
N VAL A 99 -0.12 -12.45 7.80
CA VAL A 99 0.98 -13.40 7.61
C VAL A 99 2.32 -12.79 8.05
N GLY A 100 2.58 -11.54 7.66
CA GLY A 100 3.74 -10.77 8.09
C GLY A 100 3.81 -10.65 9.59
N ALA A 101 2.71 -10.27 10.25
CA ALA A 101 2.64 -10.10 11.70
C ALA A 101 2.90 -11.40 12.46
N PHE A 102 2.36 -12.52 11.97
CA PHE A 102 2.67 -13.82 12.54
C PHE A 102 4.17 -14.15 12.40
N ALA A 103 4.75 -13.93 11.21
CA ALA A 103 6.18 -14.15 10.98
C ALA A 103 7.06 -13.22 11.84
N GLY A 104 6.69 -11.94 11.98
CA GLY A 104 7.38 -10.98 12.83
C GLY A 104 7.27 -11.32 14.32
N ALA A 105 6.13 -11.86 14.76
CA ALA A 105 5.97 -12.30 16.15
C ALA A 105 6.75 -13.58 16.45
N ALA A 106 6.94 -14.47 15.46
CA ALA A 106 7.72 -15.70 15.61
C ALA A 106 9.24 -15.46 15.45
N PHE A 107 9.62 -14.55 14.56
CA PHE A 107 11.00 -14.38 14.12
C PHE A 107 11.48 -12.92 14.12
N GLY A 108 10.83 -12.01 14.83
CA GLY A 108 11.17 -10.57 14.85
C GLY A 108 12.56 -10.26 15.38
N SER A 109 13.20 -11.20 16.08
CA SER A 109 14.60 -11.13 16.49
C SER A 109 15.59 -11.42 15.34
N ILE A 110 15.13 -11.46 14.08
CA ILE A 110 15.95 -11.77 12.89
C ILE A 110 16.87 -10.59 12.51
N SER A 111 18.06 -10.97 12.05
CA SER A 111 19.08 -10.22 11.30
C SER A 111 18.62 -8.90 10.67
N GLU A 112 19.37 -7.83 10.97
CA GLU A 112 19.26 -6.50 10.35
C GLU A 112 19.16 -6.54 8.82
N VAL A 113 19.79 -7.54 8.19
CA VAL A 113 19.77 -7.75 6.73
C VAL A 113 18.36 -8.06 6.22
N PHE A 114 17.60 -8.90 6.92
CA PHE A 114 16.23 -9.23 6.52
C PHE A 114 15.32 -8.01 6.62
N SER A 115 15.41 -7.28 7.74
CA SER A 115 14.67 -6.04 7.96
C SER A 115 15.00 -4.98 6.90
N ALA A 116 16.27 -4.81 6.55
CA ALA A 116 16.69 -3.89 5.50
C ALA A 116 16.12 -4.27 4.12
N VAL A 117 16.09 -5.56 3.78
CA VAL A 117 15.50 -6.05 2.54
C VAL A 117 13.98 -5.82 2.52
N CYS A 118 13.29 -6.12 3.62
CA CYS A 118 11.84 -5.89 3.75
C CYS A 118 11.49 -4.41 3.60
N ILE A 119 12.20 -3.52 4.29
CA ILE A 119 12.00 -2.07 4.21
C ILE A 119 12.31 -1.56 2.80
N GLY A 120 13.39 -2.03 2.17
CA GLY A 120 13.73 -1.65 0.79
C GLY A 120 12.66 -2.06 -0.22
N LEU A 121 12.12 -3.28 -0.09
CA LEU A 121 11.01 -3.75 -0.93
C LEU A 121 9.73 -2.95 -0.68
N ALA A 122 9.39 -2.69 0.58
CA ALA A 122 8.23 -1.91 0.99
C ALA A 122 8.30 -0.47 0.44
N ALA A 123 9.44 0.21 0.63
CA ALA A 123 9.67 1.57 0.15
C ALA A 123 9.60 1.64 -1.38
N GLY A 124 10.23 0.70 -2.08
CA GLY A 124 10.17 0.63 -3.54
C GLY A 124 8.74 0.41 -4.06
N ALA A 125 7.95 -0.42 -3.38
CA ALA A 125 6.55 -0.62 -3.70
C ALA A 125 5.73 0.67 -3.59
N MET A 126 5.85 1.37 -2.46
CA MET A 126 5.07 2.56 -2.21
C MET A 126 5.49 3.76 -3.03
N LEU A 127 6.78 3.88 -3.38
CA LEU A 127 7.23 4.88 -4.34
C LEU A 127 6.58 4.68 -5.72
N TYR A 128 6.57 3.44 -6.22
CA TYR A 128 5.92 3.12 -7.49
C TYR A 128 4.39 3.37 -7.44
N VAL A 129 3.71 2.91 -6.38
CA VAL A 129 2.26 3.11 -6.24
C VAL A 129 1.91 4.59 -6.16
N SER A 130 2.62 5.34 -5.31
CA SER A 130 2.36 6.76 -5.08
C SER A 130 2.63 7.58 -6.33
N LEU A 131 3.85 7.50 -6.87
CA LEU A 131 4.28 8.35 -7.99
C LEU A 131 3.72 7.88 -9.33
N GLY A 132 3.75 6.56 -9.57
CA GLY A 132 3.37 5.95 -10.84
C GLY A 132 1.86 5.85 -11.01
N GLU A 133 1.13 5.47 -9.96
CA GLU A 133 -0.29 5.15 -10.08
C GLU A 133 -1.20 6.22 -9.45
N LEU A 134 -1.04 6.51 -8.15
CA LEU A 134 -1.96 7.37 -7.40
C LEU A 134 -1.94 8.82 -7.88
N ILE A 135 -0.76 9.41 -8.09
CA ILE A 135 -0.65 10.79 -8.59
C ILE A 135 -1.25 10.92 -9.99
N ASN A 136 -0.93 9.99 -10.89
CA ASN A 136 -1.46 10.00 -12.25
C ASN A 136 -2.97 9.78 -12.27
N LYS A 137 -3.45 8.89 -11.40
CA LYS A 137 -4.86 8.57 -11.31
C LYS A 137 -5.69 9.70 -10.70
N SER A 138 -5.21 10.32 -9.63
CA SER A 138 -5.90 11.46 -9.01
C SER A 138 -6.08 12.62 -10.00
N ARG A 139 -5.06 12.93 -10.81
CA ARG A 139 -5.15 13.92 -11.90
C ARG A 139 -6.12 13.51 -13.01
N SER A 140 -6.18 12.22 -13.35
CA SER A 140 -7.14 11.70 -14.32
C SER A 140 -8.59 11.80 -13.83
N LEU A 141 -8.83 11.60 -12.54
CA LEU A 141 -10.17 11.66 -11.93
C LEU A 141 -10.61 13.09 -11.61
N TYR A 142 -9.66 13.96 -11.24
CA TYR A 142 -9.93 15.34 -10.87
C TYR A 142 -8.92 16.29 -11.51
N LYS A 143 -9.40 17.18 -12.38
CA LYS A 143 -8.54 18.09 -13.16
C LYS A 143 -8.17 19.40 -12.44
N GLY A 144 -8.65 19.62 -11.22
CA GLY A 144 -8.35 20.83 -10.44
C GLY A 144 -7.03 20.74 -9.66
N ARG A 145 -6.78 21.72 -8.78
CA ARG A 145 -5.52 21.84 -8.01
C ARG A 145 -5.47 20.99 -6.73
N ILE A 146 -6.58 20.35 -6.33
CA ILE A 146 -6.68 19.57 -5.09
C ILE A 146 -5.66 18.41 -5.03
N PRO A 147 -5.47 17.60 -6.08
CA PRO A 147 -4.42 16.57 -6.08
C PRO A 147 -3.02 17.14 -5.88
N LEU A 148 -2.72 18.29 -6.50
CA LEU A 148 -1.42 18.95 -6.35
C LEU A 148 -1.22 19.44 -4.91
N ALA A 149 -2.23 20.12 -4.35
CA ALA A 149 -2.20 20.62 -2.98
C ALA A 149 -2.05 19.48 -1.96
N GLY A 150 -2.78 18.37 -2.14
CA GLY A 150 -2.66 17.19 -1.29
C GLY A 150 -1.28 16.54 -1.36
N ASN A 151 -0.70 16.38 -2.55
CA ASN A 151 0.65 15.84 -2.70
C ASN A 151 1.71 16.74 -2.07
N LEU A 152 1.65 18.06 -2.29
CA LEU A 152 2.58 19.01 -1.67
C LEU A 152 2.45 19.00 -0.14
N ALA A 153 1.23 19.01 0.39
CA ALA A 153 0.99 18.93 1.82
C ALA A 153 1.56 17.64 2.42
N GLY A 154 1.36 16.49 1.76
CA GLY A 154 1.92 15.21 2.19
C GLY A 154 3.44 15.18 2.20
N ILE A 155 4.08 15.67 1.12
CA ILE A 155 5.55 15.74 1.04
C ILE A 155 6.12 16.67 2.12
N LEU A 156 5.52 17.85 2.32
CA LEU A 156 5.97 18.81 3.33
C LEU A 156 5.76 18.26 4.76
N ALA A 157 4.63 17.62 5.02
CA ALA A 157 4.38 16.98 6.31
C ALA A 157 5.39 15.85 6.59
N GLY A 158 5.65 14.99 5.61
CA GLY A 158 6.64 13.92 5.73
C GLY A 158 8.06 14.46 5.95
N ALA A 159 8.45 15.50 5.20
CA ALA A 159 9.74 16.17 5.39
C ALA A 159 9.84 16.78 6.80
N LEU A 160 8.81 17.50 7.24
CA LEU A 160 8.77 18.11 8.57
C LEU A 160 8.91 17.07 9.68
N ILE A 161 8.15 15.97 9.62
CA ILE A 161 8.24 14.87 10.59
C ILE A 161 9.65 14.29 10.59
N SER A 162 10.28 14.12 9.42
CA SER A 162 11.65 13.59 9.30
C SER A 162 12.73 14.53 9.85
N PHE A 163 12.48 15.84 9.92
CA PHE A 163 13.40 16.81 10.53
C PHE A 163 13.20 16.97 12.05
N LEU A 164 12.03 16.57 12.57
CA LEU A 164 11.66 16.73 13.97
C LEU A 164 11.84 15.45 14.81
N GLY A 165 11.94 14.28 14.18
CA GLY A 165 12.22 12.99 14.81
C GLY A 165 13.68 12.58 14.66
#